data_AF-G9N449-F1
#
_entry.id   AF-G9N449-F1
#
_cell.length_a   1.000
_cell.length_b   1.000
_cell.length_c   1.000
_cell.angle_alpha   90.00
_cell.angle_beta   90.00
_cell.angle_gamma   90.00
#
_symmetry.space_group_name_H-M   'P 1'
#
loop_
_entity.id
_entity.type
_entity.pdbx_description
1 polymer ?
#
loop_
_entity_poly.entity_id
_entity_poly.type
_entity_poly.pdbx_seq_one_letter_code
_entity_poly.pdbx_strand_id
1 'polypeptide(L)'
;MAASSTTRTSSRLLDLITVFDNVPLDFEQNCHPYYRLILAPDDRVHGYVHPNTIARMPWPAAFAIDHEKRQVVLSAPPASTSLSAHANAAFQEAVDAAIDGKIFPTLNGMHSEYFLVPGAREFVQIERFAATLFGIGTRGAHLTAYTTTAEGELRIWVARRSKTLYTYPGKLDSTVAGGVKASDSPLDCILAESMEEASLPVSLVGPRVRTTGAITMVNRNPRSELVHSEILYTYDLELSGEGEEVPRLGDDGEVEEFVLMSCEEVKQRMLAGEFKTNVCAVMIDFLIRHGKITPEGEPDYVDICTRLHRKLPVPTRSDV
;
A
#
# COMPACT_ATOMS: atom_id res chain seq x y z
N MET A 1 -5.74 -31.04 -29.67
CA MET A 1 -5.05 -29.95 -30.39
C MET A 1 -4.31 -29.13 -29.36
N ALA A 2 -3.00 -28.98 -29.55
CA ALA A 2 -2.09 -28.36 -28.60
C ALA A 2 -2.48 -26.90 -28.36
N ALA A 3 -2.68 -26.54 -27.09
CA ALA A 3 -2.80 -25.15 -26.68
C ALA A 3 -1.42 -24.50 -26.84
N SER A 4 -1.39 -23.46 -27.65
CA SER A 4 -0.26 -22.60 -27.95
C SER A 4 0.46 -22.19 -26.66
N SER A 5 1.73 -22.58 -26.56
CA SER A 5 2.71 -22.01 -25.63
C SER A 5 2.79 -20.50 -25.86
N THR A 6 2.20 -19.72 -24.96
CA THR A 6 2.54 -18.31 -24.83
C THR A 6 4.00 -18.22 -24.38
N THR A 7 4.84 -17.77 -25.29
CA THR A 7 6.20 -17.31 -25.01
C THR A 7 6.18 -16.38 -23.80
N ARG A 8 6.73 -16.81 -22.66
CA ARG A 8 7.08 -15.92 -21.56
C ARG A 8 8.02 -14.87 -22.13
N THR A 9 7.53 -13.66 -22.36
CA THR A 9 8.40 -12.47 -22.43
C THR A 9 9.26 -12.53 -21.17
N SER A 10 10.59 -12.48 -21.34
CA SER A 10 11.52 -12.34 -20.22
C SER A 10 11.01 -11.21 -19.33
N SER A 11 10.51 -11.52 -18.14
CA SER A 11 9.98 -10.50 -17.24
C SER A 11 11.14 -9.61 -16.82
N ARG A 12 11.03 -8.30 -17.04
CA ARG A 12 12.01 -7.31 -16.57
C ARG A 12 11.60 -6.79 -15.20
N LEU A 13 12.54 -6.26 -14.43
CA LEU A 13 12.24 -5.66 -13.13
C LEU A 13 11.28 -4.47 -13.25
N LEU A 14 11.42 -3.67 -14.31
CA LEU A 14 10.50 -2.58 -14.60
C LEU A 14 9.06 -3.06 -14.84
N ASP A 15 8.89 -4.26 -15.40
CA ASP A 15 7.55 -4.82 -15.64
C ASP A 15 6.87 -5.15 -14.30
N LEU A 16 7.62 -5.61 -13.28
CA LEU A 16 7.08 -5.87 -11.93
C LEU A 16 6.51 -4.61 -11.28
N ILE A 17 7.22 -3.48 -11.41
CA ILE A 17 6.74 -2.17 -10.95
C ILE A 17 5.48 -1.76 -11.73
N THR A 18 5.50 -1.99 -13.04
CA THR A 18 4.39 -1.63 -13.93
C THR A 18 3.11 -2.43 -13.68
N VAL A 19 3.20 -3.67 -13.16
CA VAL A 19 2.00 -4.43 -12.78
C VAL A 19 1.20 -3.68 -11.70
N PHE A 20 1.87 -3.02 -10.77
CA PHE A 20 1.20 -2.31 -9.67
C PHE A 20 1.01 -0.81 -9.96
N ASP A 21 2.07 -0.09 -10.34
CA ASP A 21 1.98 1.32 -10.76
C ASP A 21 1.53 1.38 -12.22
N ASN A 22 0.26 1.08 -12.46
CA ASN A 22 -0.26 0.76 -13.80
C ASN A 22 -1.11 1.88 -14.42
N VAL A 23 -1.05 3.08 -13.83
CA VAL A 23 -1.81 4.26 -14.27
C VAL A 23 -0.90 5.20 -15.08
N PRO A 24 -1.38 5.86 -16.16
CA PRO A 24 -0.57 6.84 -16.91
C PRO A 24 0.00 7.95 -16.00
N LEU A 25 1.23 8.41 -16.26
CA LEU A 25 1.90 9.42 -15.41
C LEU A 25 1.16 10.78 -15.39
N ASP A 26 0.42 11.09 -16.45
CA ASP A 26 -0.43 12.27 -16.63
C ASP A 26 -1.88 12.08 -16.15
N PHE A 27 -2.14 11.05 -15.33
CA PHE A 27 -3.48 10.70 -14.89
C PHE A 27 -4.22 11.83 -14.17
N GLU A 28 -3.53 12.70 -13.43
CA GLU A 28 -4.14 13.86 -12.77
C GLU A 28 -4.88 14.77 -13.78
N GLN A 29 -4.29 14.93 -14.97
CA GLN A 29 -4.86 15.71 -16.08
C GLN A 29 -5.87 14.88 -16.88
N ASN A 30 -5.60 13.58 -17.05
CA ASN A 30 -6.37 12.66 -17.88
C ASN A 30 -7.15 11.61 -17.07
N CYS A 31 -7.80 12.04 -15.98
CA CYS A 31 -8.46 11.15 -15.03
C CYS A 31 -9.86 10.66 -15.49
N HIS A 32 -10.23 10.73 -16.77
CA HIS A 32 -11.53 10.20 -17.21
C HIS A 32 -11.55 8.66 -17.06
N PRO A 33 -12.64 8.04 -16.57
CA PRO A 33 -13.95 8.62 -16.24
C PRO A 33 -14.13 9.03 -14.76
N TYR A 34 -13.07 9.07 -13.97
CA TYR A 34 -13.12 9.29 -12.53
C TYR A 34 -13.59 10.69 -12.13
N TYR A 35 -14.23 10.74 -10.96
CA TYR A 35 -14.66 11.96 -10.28
C TYR A 35 -13.61 12.37 -9.24
N ARG A 36 -13.35 13.66 -9.11
CA ARG A 36 -12.41 14.19 -8.11
C ARG A 36 -13.10 14.37 -6.76
N LEU A 37 -12.55 13.75 -5.71
CA LEU A 37 -13.00 13.93 -4.34
C LEU A 37 -12.37 15.20 -3.76
N ILE A 38 -13.20 16.13 -3.30
CA ILE A 38 -12.81 17.41 -2.69
C ILE A 38 -13.34 17.44 -1.25
N LEU A 39 -12.51 17.92 -0.32
CA LEU A 39 -12.85 18.01 1.11
C LEU A 39 -12.88 19.49 1.53
N ALA A 40 -14.01 20.17 1.36
CA ALA A 40 -14.09 21.60 1.61
C ALA A 40 -13.71 21.94 3.08
N PRO A 41 -13.00 23.06 3.33
CA PRO A 41 -12.67 24.14 2.39
C PRO A 41 -11.36 23.93 1.61
N ASP A 42 -10.82 22.72 1.59
CA ASP A 42 -9.68 22.36 0.75
C ASP A 42 -10.15 22.03 -0.68
N ASP A 43 -9.62 22.75 -1.67
CA ASP A 43 -9.94 22.60 -3.09
C ASP A 43 -9.01 21.60 -3.81
N ARG A 44 -8.01 21.07 -3.11
CA ARG A 44 -7.14 19.99 -3.61
C ARG A 44 -7.92 18.69 -3.74
N VAL A 45 -7.48 17.84 -4.67
CA VAL A 45 -8.09 16.53 -4.94
C VAL A 45 -7.53 15.51 -3.96
N HIS A 46 -8.39 14.93 -3.13
CA HIS A 46 -8.04 13.92 -2.11
C HIS A 46 -8.28 12.47 -2.56
N GLY A 47 -8.90 12.29 -3.73
CA GLY A 47 -9.14 10.96 -4.29
C GLY A 47 -9.82 10.98 -5.66
N TYR A 48 -9.82 9.83 -6.32
CA TYR A 48 -10.43 9.63 -7.65
C TYR A 48 -11.51 8.55 -7.59
N VAL A 49 -12.76 8.97 -7.52
CA VAL A 49 -13.93 8.11 -7.32
C VAL A 49 -14.40 7.54 -8.68
N HIS A 50 -14.51 6.22 -8.78
CA HIS A 50 -14.99 5.57 -10.02
C HIS A 50 -16.50 5.81 -10.23
N PRO A 51 -16.99 5.97 -11.48
CA PRO A 51 -18.43 6.17 -11.76
C PRO A 51 -19.36 5.11 -11.16
N ASN A 52 -18.91 3.86 -11.06
CA ASN A 52 -19.69 2.81 -10.41
C ASN A 52 -19.89 3.08 -8.90
N THR A 53 -18.89 3.65 -8.22
CA THR A 53 -19.05 4.09 -6.83
C THR A 53 -20.01 5.27 -6.77
N ILE A 54 -19.86 6.26 -7.66
CA ILE A 54 -20.78 7.41 -7.76
C ILE A 54 -22.24 6.96 -7.84
N ALA A 55 -22.54 6.01 -8.72
CA ALA A 55 -23.91 5.57 -8.98
C ALA A 55 -24.52 4.71 -7.86
N ARG A 56 -23.70 4.10 -6.99
CA ARG A 56 -24.16 3.05 -6.06
C ARG A 56 -23.96 3.39 -4.60
N MET A 57 -23.01 4.27 -4.28
CA MET A 57 -22.74 4.67 -2.91
C MET A 57 -23.96 5.41 -2.36
N PRO A 58 -24.45 5.07 -1.15
CA PRO A 58 -25.55 5.77 -0.49
C PRO A 58 -25.00 7.08 0.08
N TRP A 59 -24.77 8.06 -0.79
CA TRP A 59 -24.12 9.32 -0.44
C TRP A 59 -24.93 10.09 0.63
N PRO A 60 -24.31 10.39 1.79
CA PRO A 60 -24.88 11.28 2.80
C PRO A 60 -25.14 12.68 2.26
N ALA A 61 -26.04 13.42 2.90
CA ALA A 61 -26.35 14.81 2.53
C ALA A 61 -25.14 15.77 2.62
N ALA A 62 -24.09 15.38 3.35
CA ALA A 62 -22.84 16.13 3.42
C ALA A 62 -22.03 16.10 2.11
N PHE A 63 -22.28 15.14 1.21
CA PHE A 63 -21.64 15.04 -0.09
C PHE A 63 -22.54 15.55 -1.21
N ALA A 64 -21.99 16.44 -2.03
CA ALA A 64 -22.62 16.87 -3.28
C ALA A 64 -21.88 16.28 -4.49
N ILE A 65 -22.61 15.83 -5.50
CA ILE A 65 -22.06 15.25 -6.72
C ILE A 65 -22.36 16.20 -7.89
N ASP A 66 -21.30 16.70 -8.53
CA ASP A 66 -21.38 17.49 -9.76
C ASP A 66 -20.98 16.60 -10.94
N HIS A 67 -21.96 16.18 -11.75
CA HIS A 67 -21.74 15.31 -12.90
C HIS A 67 -21.08 16.04 -14.08
N GLU A 68 -21.29 17.35 -14.22
CA GLU A 68 -20.69 18.13 -15.30
C GLU A 68 -19.19 18.31 -15.07
N LYS A 69 -18.81 18.66 -13.84
CA LYS A 69 -17.40 18.82 -13.43
C LYS A 69 -16.73 17.50 -13.05
N ARG A 70 -17.51 16.43 -12.87
CA ARG A 70 -17.08 15.15 -12.28
C ARG A 70 -16.38 15.35 -10.95
N GLN A 71 -17.12 15.91 -9.98
CA GLN A 71 -16.63 16.15 -8.63
C GLN A 71 -17.57 15.53 -7.60
N VAL A 72 -16.98 15.00 -6.53
CA VAL A 72 -17.66 14.67 -5.28
C VAL A 72 -17.10 15.61 -4.23
N VAL A 73 -17.96 16.45 -3.67
CA VAL A 73 -17.54 17.49 -2.72
C VAL A 73 -18.15 17.20 -1.38
N LEU A 74 -17.32 16.87 -0.39
CA LEU A 74 -17.70 16.96 1.01
C LEU A 74 -17.82 18.45 1.38
N SER A 75 -18.97 18.83 1.93
CA SER A 75 -19.23 20.22 2.36
C SER A 75 -18.30 20.67 3.48
N ALA A 76 -18.10 21.98 3.60
CA ALA A 76 -17.39 22.55 4.75
C ALA A 76 -18.15 22.26 6.05
N PRO A 77 -17.45 22.10 7.19
CA PRO A 77 -18.11 21.81 8.45
C PRO A 77 -19.07 22.94 8.82
N PRO A 78 -20.25 22.61 9.40
CA PRO A 78 -21.07 23.59 10.12
C PRO A 78 -20.25 24.31 11.19
N ALA A 79 -20.63 25.55 11.52
CA ALA A 79 -19.90 26.37 12.50
C ALA A 79 -19.77 25.74 13.90
N SER A 80 -20.60 24.73 14.22
CA SER A 80 -20.62 24.02 15.49
C SER A 80 -19.69 22.80 15.56
N THR A 81 -19.00 22.45 14.47
CA THR A 81 -18.20 21.21 14.36
C THR A 81 -16.83 21.48 13.75
N SER A 82 -15.81 20.70 14.14
CA SER A 82 -14.50 20.73 13.46
C SER A 82 -14.56 20.04 12.10
N LEU A 83 -13.57 20.31 11.24
CA LEU A 83 -13.45 19.61 9.96
C LEU A 83 -13.21 18.11 10.17
N SER A 84 -12.38 17.75 11.14
CA SER A 84 -12.17 16.35 11.55
C SER A 84 -13.48 15.64 11.90
N ALA A 85 -14.30 16.21 12.80
CA ALA A 85 -15.55 15.58 13.23
C ALA A 85 -16.56 15.45 12.09
N HIS A 86 -16.71 16.51 11.28
CA HIS A 86 -17.63 16.54 10.15
C HIS A 86 -17.25 15.53 9.07
N ALA A 87 -15.97 15.52 8.65
CA ALA A 87 -15.51 14.64 7.59
C ALA A 87 -15.55 13.17 8.01
N ASN A 88 -15.11 12.85 9.23
CA ASN A 88 -15.14 11.48 9.74
C ASN A 88 -16.57 10.95 9.85
N ALA A 89 -17.51 11.76 10.36
CA ALA A 89 -18.92 11.37 10.43
C ALA A 89 -19.52 11.14 9.04
N ALA A 90 -19.23 12.02 8.07
CA ALA A 90 -19.75 11.89 6.72
C ALA A 90 -19.20 10.64 6.00
N PHE A 91 -17.91 10.34 6.11
CA PHE A 91 -17.36 9.09 5.57
C PHE A 91 -17.98 7.88 6.26
N GLN A 92 -18.10 7.91 7.58
CA GLN A 92 -18.65 6.78 8.33
C GLN A 92 -20.12 6.51 7.94
N GLU A 93 -20.95 7.54 7.84
CA GLU A 93 -22.35 7.39 7.42
C GLU A 93 -22.48 6.72 6.04
N ALA A 94 -21.62 7.11 5.08
CA ALA A 94 -21.60 6.50 3.75
C ALA A 94 -21.17 5.02 3.80
N VAL A 95 -20.17 4.70 4.63
CA VAL A 95 -19.63 3.35 4.78
C VAL A 95 -20.62 2.43 5.50
N ASP A 96 -21.21 2.87 6.60
CA ASP A 96 -22.24 2.15 7.36
C ASP A 96 -23.39 1.74 6.44
N ALA A 97 -23.97 2.72 5.72
CA ALA A 97 -25.07 2.46 4.80
C ALA A 97 -24.67 1.53 3.65
N ALA A 98 -23.41 1.59 3.18
CA ALA A 98 -22.92 0.69 2.15
C ALA A 98 -22.69 -0.75 2.63
N ILE A 99 -22.27 -0.93 3.88
CA ILE A 99 -22.12 -2.23 4.55
C ILE A 99 -23.51 -2.85 4.78
N ASP A 100 -24.42 -2.09 5.39
CA ASP A 100 -25.79 -2.51 5.67
C ASP A 100 -26.54 -2.93 4.40
N GLY A 101 -26.37 -2.14 3.33
CA GLY A 101 -26.91 -2.42 2.01
C GLY A 101 -26.17 -3.51 1.22
N LYS A 102 -25.05 -4.04 1.75
CA LYS A 102 -24.16 -5.01 1.06
C LYS A 102 -23.80 -4.58 -0.36
N ILE A 103 -23.53 -3.28 -0.53
CA ILE A 103 -23.45 -2.65 -1.85
C ILE A 103 -22.14 -3.02 -2.55
N PHE A 104 -21.02 -3.01 -1.84
CA PHE A 104 -19.70 -3.23 -2.44
C PHE A 104 -19.07 -4.52 -1.93
N PRO A 105 -18.71 -5.47 -2.81
CA PRO A 105 -18.02 -6.70 -2.41
C PRO A 105 -16.72 -6.44 -1.64
N THR A 106 -16.02 -5.34 -1.95
CA THR A 106 -14.76 -4.93 -1.29
C THR A 106 -14.92 -4.71 0.22
N LEU A 107 -16.11 -4.33 0.69
CA LEU A 107 -16.38 -4.13 2.12
C LEU A 107 -16.56 -5.46 2.86
N ASN A 108 -16.82 -6.56 2.14
CA ASN A 108 -17.07 -7.89 2.69
C ASN A 108 -18.14 -7.94 3.81
N GLY A 109 -19.02 -6.93 3.89
CA GLY A 109 -20.01 -6.80 4.96
C GLY A 109 -19.41 -6.61 6.36
N MET A 110 -18.18 -6.12 6.47
CA MET A 110 -17.48 -5.94 7.75
C MET A 110 -16.90 -4.53 7.85
N HIS A 111 -16.87 -4.01 9.07
CA HIS A 111 -16.06 -2.83 9.38
C HIS A 111 -14.58 -3.20 9.46
N SER A 112 -13.72 -2.26 9.09
CA SER A 112 -12.27 -2.37 9.15
C SER A 112 -11.68 -1.25 10.00
N GLU A 113 -10.41 -1.41 10.36
CA GLU A 113 -9.65 -0.35 11.00
C GLU A 113 -9.54 0.90 10.10
N TYR A 114 -9.36 2.06 10.73
CA TYR A 114 -9.30 3.34 10.03
C TYR A 114 -7.92 3.61 9.45
N PHE A 115 -7.89 4.13 8.22
CA PHE A 115 -6.73 4.74 7.58
C PHE A 115 -6.88 6.26 7.57
N LEU A 116 -5.74 6.95 7.73
CA LEU A 116 -5.66 8.40 7.57
C LEU A 116 -5.85 8.77 6.09
N VAL A 117 -6.64 9.80 5.81
CA VAL A 117 -6.70 10.45 4.48
C VAL A 117 -5.45 11.32 4.31
N PRO A 118 -4.48 10.94 3.47
CA PRO A 118 -3.21 11.67 3.37
C PRO A 118 -3.44 13.10 2.88
N GLY A 119 -2.73 14.05 3.49
CA GLY A 119 -2.74 15.44 3.06
C GLY A 119 -3.96 16.27 3.43
N ALA A 120 -4.97 15.69 4.08
CA ALA A 120 -6.08 16.46 4.66
C ALA A 120 -5.58 17.53 5.66
N ARG A 121 -6.29 18.66 5.74
CA ARG A 121 -5.93 19.82 6.58
C ARG A 121 -6.13 19.59 8.08
N GLU A 122 -6.96 18.62 8.45
CA GLU A 122 -7.08 18.11 9.82
C GLU A 122 -7.07 16.57 9.79
N PHE A 123 -7.15 15.95 10.97
CA PHE A 123 -7.26 14.51 11.09
C PHE A 123 -8.56 13.99 10.47
N VAL A 124 -8.46 13.45 9.26
CA VAL A 124 -9.57 12.81 8.56
C VAL A 124 -9.22 11.36 8.33
N GLN A 125 -10.15 10.47 8.62
CA GLN A 125 -9.97 9.03 8.50
C GLN A 125 -11.15 8.37 7.81
N ILE A 126 -10.88 7.21 7.23
CA ILE A 126 -11.86 6.36 6.59
C ILE A 126 -11.50 4.90 6.82
N GLU A 127 -12.49 4.02 6.93
CA GLU A 127 -12.25 2.59 7.01
C GLU A 127 -11.44 2.06 5.83
N ARG A 128 -10.44 1.22 6.13
CA ARG A 128 -9.48 0.67 5.15
C ARG A 128 -10.18 0.02 3.95
N PHE A 129 -11.18 -0.83 4.19
CA PHE A 129 -11.89 -1.51 3.10
C PHE A 129 -12.65 -0.55 2.19
N ALA A 130 -13.06 0.61 2.72
CA ALA A 130 -13.78 1.64 1.98
C ALA A 130 -12.88 2.64 1.27
N ALA A 131 -11.64 2.86 1.72
CA ALA A 131 -10.73 3.89 1.20
C ALA A 131 -10.65 3.93 -0.34
N THR A 132 -10.49 2.77 -0.98
CA THR A 132 -10.38 2.67 -2.45
C THR A 132 -11.68 2.95 -3.20
N LEU A 133 -12.86 2.85 -2.56
CA LEU A 133 -14.13 3.27 -3.16
C LEU A 133 -14.14 4.78 -3.41
N PHE A 134 -13.56 5.55 -2.50
CA PHE A 134 -13.40 7.00 -2.59
C PHE A 134 -12.12 7.42 -3.33
N GLY A 135 -11.34 6.45 -3.80
CA GLY A 135 -10.04 6.66 -4.44
C GLY A 135 -9.02 7.37 -3.54
N ILE A 136 -9.20 7.26 -2.22
CA ILE A 136 -8.29 7.83 -1.21
C ILE A 136 -7.02 6.98 -1.16
N GLY A 137 -5.87 7.65 -1.05
CA GLY A 137 -4.57 6.99 -0.97
C GLY A 137 -4.40 6.21 0.34
N THR A 138 -3.72 5.07 0.27
CA THR A 138 -3.43 4.20 1.42
C THR A 138 -1.97 4.35 1.88
N ARG A 139 -1.70 3.93 3.11
CA ARG A 139 -0.37 3.91 3.71
C ARG A 139 -0.05 2.52 4.23
N GLY A 140 1.11 2.00 3.89
CA GLY A 140 1.66 0.74 4.40
C GLY A 140 3.08 0.94 4.92
N ALA A 141 3.52 0.11 5.84
CA ALA A 141 4.90 0.09 6.32
C ALA A 141 5.48 -1.31 6.13
N HIS A 142 6.71 -1.37 5.62
CA HIS A 142 7.41 -2.62 5.30
C HIS A 142 8.78 -2.65 5.96
N LEU A 143 9.07 -3.74 6.68
CA LEU A 143 10.38 -4.05 7.20
C LEU A 143 11.05 -5.13 6.35
N THR A 144 12.26 -4.84 5.88
CA THR A 144 13.16 -5.83 5.29
C THR A 144 14.24 -6.17 6.30
N ALA A 145 14.07 -7.31 6.98
CA ALA A 145 15.08 -7.86 7.86
C ALA A 145 16.08 -8.71 7.07
N TYR A 146 17.36 -8.51 7.33
CA TYR A 146 18.44 -9.19 6.61
C TYR A 146 19.54 -9.61 7.57
N THR A 147 20.42 -10.50 7.12
CA THR A 147 21.64 -10.88 7.83
C THR A 147 22.79 -10.95 6.84
N THR A 148 24.00 -10.79 7.34
CA THR A 148 25.24 -10.92 6.58
C THR A 148 25.96 -12.18 7.03
N THR A 149 26.20 -13.14 6.13
CA THR A 149 26.92 -14.38 6.49
C THR A 149 28.37 -14.09 6.86
N ALA A 150 29.05 -15.07 7.45
CA ALA A 150 30.48 -14.96 7.76
C ALA A 150 31.35 -14.69 6.51
N GLU A 151 30.89 -15.11 5.33
CA GLU A 151 31.52 -14.87 4.02
C GLU A 151 31.16 -13.51 3.41
N GLY A 152 30.35 -12.69 4.10
CA GLY A 152 29.90 -11.38 3.63
C GLY A 152 28.71 -11.43 2.67
N GLU A 153 27.99 -12.56 2.57
CA GLU A 153 26.80 -12.66 1.73
C GLU A 153 25.59 -12.04 2.42
N LEU A 154 24.91 -11.11 1.76
CA LEU A 154 23.65 -10.54 2.25
C LEU A 154 22.48 -11.48 1.92
N ARG A 155 21.73 -11.88 2.95
CA ARG A 155 20.52 -12.70 2.85
C ARG A 155 19.34 -12.03 3.53
N ILE A 156 18.15 -12.21 2.97
CA ILE A 156 16.92 -11.52 3.37
C ILE A 156 15.97 -12.55 3.99
N TRP A 157 15.39 -12.22 5.14
CA TRP A 157 14.30 -12.99 5.73
C TRP A 157 13.00 -12.61 5.03
N VAL A 158 12.41 -13.55 4.30
CA VAL A 158 11.20 -13.33 3.51
C VAL A 158 10.05 -14.09 4.14
N ALA A 159 8.93 -13.41 4.44
CA ALA A 159 7.73 -14.07 4.93
C ALA A 159 6.98 -14.75 3.77
N ARG A 160 6.37 -15.91 4.04
CA ARG A 160 5.30 -16.46 3.20
C ARG A 160 3.96 -16.19 3.87
N ARG A 161 3.08 -15.49 3.16
CA ARG A 161 1.71 -15.19 3.59
C ARG A 161 0.93 -16.49 3.79
N SER A 162 0.15 -16.55 4.86
CA SER A 162 -0.78 -17.64 5.12
C SER A 162 -1.75 -17.84 3.96
N LYS A 163 -2.08 -19.10 3.68
CA LYS A 163 -3.05 -19.47 2.64
C LYS A 163 -4.48 -19.11 3.00
N THR A 164 -4.75 -18.77 4.26
CA THR A 164 -6.08 -18.37 4.75
C THR A 164 -6.38 -16.89 4.52
N LEU A 165 -5.35 -16.07 4.22
CA LEU A 165 -5.53 -14.64 3.99
C LEU A 165 -6.35 -14.38 2.72
N TYR A 166 -7.27 -13.42 2.82
CA TYR A 166 -8.14 -13.04 1.71
C TYR A 166 -7.36 -12.49 0.51
N THR A 167 -6.28 -11.75 0.77
CA THR A 167 -5.44 -11.15 -0.27
C THR A 167 -4.09 -11.86 -0.37
N TYR A 168 -3.70 -12.18 -1.61
CA TYR A 168 -2.40 -12.78 -1.95
C TYR A 168 -2.03 -14.02 -1.10
N PRO A 169 -2.93 -15.02 -0.93
CA PRO A 169 -2.63 -16.21 -0.12
C PRO A 169 -1.42 -16.98 -0.67
N GLY A 170 -0.50 -17.38 0.21
CA GLY A 170 0.69 -18.18 -0.14
C GLY A 170 1.81 -17.43 -0.86
N LYS A 171 1.62 -16.12 -1.17
CA LYS A 171 2.65 -15.29 -1.80
C LYS A 171 3.76 -14.93 -0.81
N LEU A 172 4.93 -14.63 -1.35
CA LEU A 172 6.04 -14.07 -0.58
C LEU A 172 5.82 -12.57 -0.32
N ASP A 173 6.23 -12.10 0.85
CA ASP A 173 6.05 -10.72 1.34
C ASP A 173 7.38 -10.17 1.88
N SER A 174 7.37 -8.93 2.40
CA SER A 174 8.46 -8.41 3.25
C SER A 174 8.62 -9.28 4.50
N THR A 175 9.67 -9.04 5.31
CA THR A 175 9.79 -9.75 6.59
C THR A 175 8.61 -9.43 7.49
N VAL A 176 8.23 -8.14 7.56
CA VAL A 176 7.05 -7.66 8.27
C VAL A 176 6.37 -6.61 7.40
N ALA A 177 5.04 -6.63 7.30
CA ALA A 177 4.30 -5.67 6.48
C ALA A 177 2.89 -5.38 7.00
N GLY A 178 2.64 -4.14 7.42
CA GLY A 178 1.36 -3.71 7.95
C GLY A 178 0.72 -2.53 7.22
N GLY A 179 -0.60 -2.43 7.32
CA GLY A 179 -1.34 -1.22 6.95
C GLY A 179 -1.24 -0.17 8.05
N VAL A 180 -0.85 1.08 7.71
CA VAL A 180 -0.64 2.12 8.74
C VAL A 180 -1.99 2.74 9.15
N LYS A 181 -2.47 2.33 10.32
CA LYS A 181 -3.69 2.84 10.97
C LYS A 181 -3.68 4.36 11.09
N ALA A 182 -4.85 4.97 11.15
CA ALA A 182 -4.99 6.42 11.15
C ALA A 182 -4.26 7.09 12.34
N SER A 183 -4.34 6.47 13.52
CA SER A 183 -3.71 6.92 14.76
C SER A 183 -2.21 6.72 14.84
N ASP A 184 -1.64 5.88 13.97
CA ASP A 184 -0.31 5.33 14.16
C ASP A 184 0.69 6.04 13.24
N SER A 185 1.93 6.20 13.73
CA SER A 185 3.04 6.49 12.84
C SER A 185 3.44 5.22 12.08
N PRO A 186 4.12 5.34 10.91
CA PRO A 186 4.62 4.16 10.21
C PRO A 186 5.61 3.33 11.04
N LEU A 187 6.35 3.95 11.97
CA LEU A 187 7.24 3.23 12.88
C LEU A 187 6.46 2.45 13.94
N ASP A 188 5.40 3.04 14.52
CA ASP A 188 4.55 2.33 15.50
C ASP A 188 3.93 1.09 14.88
N CYS A 189 3.50 1.19 13.61
CA CYS A 189 3.04 0.05 12.82
C CYS A 189 4.13 -1.01 12.72
N ILE A 190 5.36 -0.68 12.27
CA ILE A 190 6.45 -1.67 12.22
C ILE A 190 6.72 -2.32 13.58
N LEU A 191 6.71 -1.56 14.67
CA LEU A 191 6.99 -2.10 16.00
C LEU A 191 5.92 -3.09 16.47
N ALA A 192 4.64 -2.80 16.21
CA ALA A 192 3.54 -3.71 16.53
C ALA A 192 3.59 -4.97 15.65
N GLU A 193 3.61 -4.78 14.33
CA GLU A 193 3.57 -5.86 13.33
C GLU A 193 4.80 -6.78 13.45
N SER A 194 5.97 -6.26 13.87
CA SER A 194 7.16 -7.09 14.06
C SER A 194 6.99 -8.13 15.16
N MET A 195 6.21 -7.81 16.19
CA MET A 195 5.86 -8.76 17.22
C MET A 195 4.77 -9.72 16.73
N GLU A 196 3.70 -9.18 16.14
CA GLU A 196 2.50 -9.93 15.69
C GLU A 196 2.80 -10.94 14.58
N GLU A 197 3.61 -10.57 13.58
CA GLU A 197 3.92 -11.42 12.42
C GLU A 197 5.21 -12.26 12.61
N ALA A 198 6.23 -11.67 13.26
CA ALA A 198 7.60 -12.20 13.24
C ALA A 198 8.19 -12.53 14.63
N SER A 199 7.42 -12.38 15.71
CA SER A 199 7.89 -12.59 17.09
C SER A 199 9.17 -11.83 17.44
N LEU A 200 9.41 -10.68 16.78
CA LEU A 200 10.56 -9.82 17.03
C LEU A 200 10.16 -8.73 18.03
N PRO A 201 10.67 -8.75 19.28
CA PRO A 201 10.20 -7.86 20.32
C PRO A 201 10.61 -6.41 20.07
N VAL A 202 9.79 -5.46 20.54
CA VAL A 202 10.06 -4.01 20.43
C VAL A 202 11.44 -3.62 20.99
N SER A 203 11.89 -4.27 22.06
CA SER A 203 13.22 -4.05 22.65
C SER A 203 14.38 -4.41 21.72
N LEU A 204 14.15 -5.31 20.76
CA LEU A 204 15.10 -5.71 19.73
C LEU A 204 15.01 -4.79 18.50
N VAL A 205 13.78 -4.52 18.04
CA VAL A 205 13.52 -3.79 16.79
C VAL A 205 13.74 -2.29 16.98
N GLY A 206 13.12 -1.67 17.97
CA GLY A 206 13.10 -0.22 18.20
C GLY A 206 14.47 0.47 18.18
N PRO A 207 15.49 -0.02 18.89
CA PRO A 207 16.80 0.66 18.91
C PRO A 207 17.64 0.46 17.64
N ARG A 208 17.25 -0.43 16.73
CA ARG A 208 18.10 -0.88 15.60
C ARG A 208 17.48 -0.66 14.23
N VAL A 209 16.14 -0.62 14.15
CA VAL A 209 15.42 -0.42 12.90
C VAL A 209 15.76 0.94 12.29
N ARG A 210 15.93 0.96 10.96
CA ARG A 210 16.30 2.17 10.21
C ARG A 210 15.24 2.47 9.17
N THR A 211 14.71 3.69 9.19
CA THR A 211 13.91 4.20 8.06
C THR A 211 14.80 4.34 6.84
N THR A 212 14.36 3.82 5.69
CA THR A 212 15.14 3.84 4.45
C THR A 212 14.50 4.65 3.33
N GLY A 213 13.24 5.06 3.48
CA GLY A 213 12.57 5.93 2.53
C GLY A 213 11.07 5.65 2.46
N ALA A 214 10.49 5.98 1.32
CA ALA A 214 9.13 5.59 0.97
C ALA A 214 9.03 5.38 -0.54
N ILE A 215 8.24 4.37 -0.92
CA ILE A 215 7.88 4.09 -2.30
C ILE A 215 6.47 4.63 -2.54
N THR A 216 6.26 5.31 -3.65
CA THR A 216 4.97 5.89 -4.02
C THR A 216 4.52 5.39 -5.37
N MET A 217 3.29 4.86 -5.44
CA MET A 217 2.73 4.21 -6.62
C MET A 217 1.26 4.57 -6.80
N VAL A 218 0.72 4.40 -8.01
CA VAL A 218 -0.72 4.54 -8.26
C VAL A 218 -1.25 3.28 -8.94
N ASN A 219 -2.16 2.60 -8.26
CA ASN A 219 -2.74 1.35 -8.73
C ASN A 219 -4.17 1.57 -9.21
N ARG A 220 -4.47 1.00 -10.38
CA ARG A 220 -5.82 0.67 -10.84
C ARG A 220 -6.02 -0.83 -10.69
N ASN A 221 -7.04 -1.22 -9.94
CA ASN A 221 -7.42 -2.62 -9.82
C ASN A 221 -8.05 -3.09 -11.14
N PRO A 222 -7.53 -4.14 -11.81
CA PRO A 222 -8.01 -4.56 -13.13
C PRO A 222 -9.40 -5.21 -13.14
N ARG A 223 -9.99 -5.49 -11.96
CA ARG A 223 -11.34 -6.06 -11.85
C ARG A 223 -12.38 -5.01 -11.48
N SER A 224 -12.06 -4.15 -10.51
CA SER A 224 -13.00 -3.14 -10.02
C SER A 224 -12.83 -1.78 -10.71
N GLU A 225 -11.73 -1.58 -11.44
CA GLU A 225 -11.30 -0.30 -12.02
C GLU A 225 -11.13 0.82 -10.98
N LEU A 226 -11.16 0.51 -9.68
CA LEU A 226 -10.90 1.48 -8.62
C LEU A 226 -9.42 1.90 -8.68
N VAL A 227 -9.18 3.20 -8.52
CA VAL A 227 -7.84 3.79 -8.51
C VAL A 227 -7.54 4.31 -7.11
N HIS A 228 -6.35 4.04 -6.61
CA HIS A 228 -5.83 4.66 -5.39
C HIS A 228 -4.32 4.85 -5.50
N SER A 229 -3.81 5.83 -4.76
CA SER A 229 -2.37 5.96 -4.51
C SER A 229 -1.97 5.11 -3.33
N GLU A 230 -0.73 4.64 -3.30
CA GLU A 230 -0.17 3.92 -2.16
C GLU A 230 1.18 4.55 -1.78
N ILE A 231 1.38 4.74 -0.47
CA ILE A 231 2.65 5.15 0.15
C ILE A 231 3.13 3.97 0.98
N LEU A 232 4.27 3.38 0.60
CA LEU A 232 4.90 2.29 1.33
C LEU A 232 6.15 2.82 2.03
N TYR A 233 6.08 3.01 3.34
CA TYR A 233 7.24 3.40 4.16
C TYR A 233 8.16 2.20 4.34
N THR A 234 9.45 2.37 4.05
CA THR A 234 10.41 1.27 4.06
C THR A 234 11.36 1.37 5.26
N TYR A 235 11.62 0.21 5.86
CA TYR A 235 12.50 0.04 7.00
C TYR A 235 13.43 -1.14 6.78
N ASP A 236 14.64 -1.03 7.29
CA ASP A 236 15.64 -2.10 7.28
C ASP A 236 16.02 -2.46 8.72
N LEU A 237 16.25 -3.75 8.97
CA LEU A 237 16.78 -4.25 10.24
C LEU A 237 17.80 -5.37 9.98
N GLU A 238 19.04 -5.14 10.37
CA GLU A 238 20.04 -6.22 10.39
C GLU A 238 19.84 -7.08 11.63
N LEU A 239 19.74 -8.39 11.40
CA LEU A 239 19.59 -9.42 12.42
C LEU A 239 20.84 -10.29 12.44
N SER A 240 21.25 -10.74 13.63
CA SER A 240 22.38 -11.68 13.76
C SER A 240 22.10 -13.03 13.08
N GLY A 241 20.83 -13.40 12.90
CA GLY A 241 20.43 -14.70 12.38
C GLY A 241 20.54 -15.83 13.41
N GLU A 242 20.69 -15.49 14.69
CA GLU A 242 20.81 -16.44 15.79
C GLU A 242 19.85 -16.12 16.95
N GLY A 243 19.45 -17.16 17.69
CA GLY A 243 18.69 -17.01 18.94
C GLY A 243 17.35 -16.25 18.78
N GLU A 244 17.22 -15.12 19.48
CA GLU A 244 16.03 -14.27 19.42
C GLU A 244 15.97 -13.38 18.17
N GLU A 245 17.05 -13.31 17.40
CA GLU A 245 17.15 -12.53 16.16
C GLU A 245 16.86 -13.36 14.91
N VAL A 246 16.24 -14.53 15.08
CA VAL A 246 15.66 -15.30 13.98
C VAL A 246 14.15 -15.03 13.99
N PRO A 247 13.58 -14.45 12.90
CA PRO A 247 12.14 -14.29 12.77
C PRO A 247 11.42 -15.64 12.95
N ARG A 248 10.37 -15.64 13.77
CA ARG A 248 9.53 -16.81 14.02
C ARG A 248 8.07 -16.44 13.82
N LEU A 249 7.24 -17.43 13.52
CA LEU A 249 5.80 -17.21 13.41
C LEU A 249 5.29 -16.53 14.67
N GLY A 250 4.68 -15.36 14.52
CA GLY A 250 3.90 -14.75 15.59
C GLY A 250 2.54 -15.42 15.78
N ASP A 251 1.64 -14.75 16.47
CA ASP A 251 0.39 -15.33 17.00
C ASP A 251 -0.88 -14.91 16.23
N ASP A 252 -0.75 -14.04 15.23
CA ASP A 252 -1.87 -13.57 14.39
C ASP A 252 -2.29 -14.57 13.29
N GLY A 253 -1.42 -15.50 12.93
CA GLY A 253 -1.64 -16.48 11.87
C GLY A 253 -1.55 -15.93 10.45
N GLU A 254 -0.98 -14.73 10.26
CA GLU A 254 -0.81 -14.10 8.94
C GLU A 254 0.38 -14.66 8.16
N VAL A 255 1.38 -15.22 8.84
CA VAL A 255 2.60 -15.81 8.24
C VAL A 255 2.59 -17.35 8.37
N GLU A 256 2.91 -18.06 7.29
CA GLU A 256 3.03 -19.54 7.26
C GLU A 256 4.48 -20.01 7.50
N GLU A 257 5.47 -19.26 7.00
CA GLU A 257 6.89 -19.53 7.22
C GLU A 257 7.75 -18.29 6.96
N PHE A 258 8.96 -18.29 7.52
CA PHE A 258 10.05 -17.39 7.14
C PHE A 258 11.12 -18.16 6.38
N VAL A 259 11.53 -17.63 5.23
CA VAL A 259 12.55 -18.23 4.37
C VAL A 259 13.72 -17.26 4.26
N LEU A 260 14.92 -17.74 4.59
CA LEU A 260 16.14 -16.97 4.39
C LEU A 260 16.62 -17.12 2.95
N MET A 261 16.54 -16.06 2.15
CA MET A 261 16.83 -16.07 0.71
C MET A 261 18.06 -15.24 0.38
N SER A 262 18.82 -15.66 -0.64
CA SER A 262 19.83 -14.79 -1.25
C SER A 262 19.17 -13.68 -2.08
N CYS A 263 19.89 -12.60 -2.33
CA CYS A 263 19.41 -11.50 -3.18
C CYS A 263 19.01 -11.98 -4.59
N GLU A 264 19.76 -12.94 -5.14
CA GLU A 264 19.47 -13.52 -6.45
C GLU A 264 18.21 -14.39 -6.42
N GLU A 265 18.00 -15.16 -5.36
CA GLU A 265 16.78 -15.95 -5.21
C GLU A 265 15.54 -15.04 -5.09
N VAL A 266 15.63 -13.94 -4.33
CA VAL A 266 14.56 -12.94 -4.25
C VAL A 266 14.24 -12.39 -5.64
N LYS A 267 15.26 -12.01 -6.42
CA LYS A 267 15.08 -11.52 -7.80
C LYS A 267 14.39 -12.57 -8.69
N GLN A 268 14.85 -13.81 -8.67
CA GLN A 268 14.30 -14.89 -9.49
C GLN A 268 12.85 -15.20 -9.13
N ARG A 269 12.52 -15.26 -7.84
CA ARG A 269 11.15 -15.53 -7.36
C ARG A 269 10.19 -14.38 -7.61
N MET A 270 10.66 -13.12 -7.54
CA MET A 270 9.88 -11.97 -7.99
C MET A 270 9.52 -12.10 -9.47
N LEU A 271 10.51 -12.41 -10.33
CA LEU A 271 10.31 -12.61 -11.77
C LEU A 271 9.44 -13.82 -12.12
N ALA A 272 9.43 -14.84 -11.26
CA ALA A 272 8.53 -15.99 -11.33
C ALA A 272 7.09 -15.67 -10.85
N GLY A 273 6.86 -14.47 -10.31
CA GLY A 273 5.55 -14.02 -9.82
C GLY A 273 5.16 -14.63 -8.48
N GLU A 274 6.12 -15.05 -7.65
CA GLU A 274 5.85 -15.66 -6.34
C GLU A 274 5.60 -14.64 -5.23
N PHE A 275 6.02 -13.39 -5.42
CA PHE A 275 5.81 -12.28 -4.48
C PHE A 275 4.44 -11.61 -4.65
N LYS A 276 3.95 -11.04 -3.55
CA LYS A 276 2.86 -10.05 -3.57
C LYS A 276 3.32 -8.83 -4.39
N THR A 277 2.44 -8.32 -5.24
CA THR A 277 2.84 -7.42 -6.33
C THR A 277 3.53 -6.14 -5.86
N ASN A 278 2.99 -5.45 -4.85
CA ASN A 278 3.57 -4.19 -4.37
C ASN A 278 4.87 -4.40 -3.57
N VAL A 279 5.07 -5.59 -2.99
CA VAL A 279 6.32 -5.98 -2.31
C VAL A 279 7.49 -6.08 -3.28
N CYS A 280 7.25 -6.41 -4.54
CA CYS A 280 8.30 -6.39 -5.55
C CYS A 280 8.99 -5.02 -5.61
N ALA A 281 8.26 -3.92 -5.45
CA ALA A 281 8.83 -2.58 -5.42
C ALA A 281 9.72 -2.38 -4.18
N VAL A 282 9.29 -2.86 -3.00
CA VAL A 282 10.06 -2.81 -1.74
C VAL A 282 11.36 -3.59 -1.86
N MET A 283 11.32 -4.80 -2.43
CA MET A 283 12.52 -5.62 -2.62
C MET A 283 13.46 -5.01 -3.67
N ILE A 284 12.95 -4.45 -4.77
CA ILE A 284 13.77 -3.77 -5.77
C ILE A 284 14.47 -2.55 -5.15
N ASP A 285 13.74 -1.71 -4.39
CA ASP A 285 14.34 -0.59 -3.66
C ASP A 285 15.46 -1.04 -2.72
N PHE A 286 15.20 -2.07 -1.90
CA PHE A 286 16.21 -2.65 -1.02
C PHE A 286 17.45 -3.12 -1.79
N LEU A 287 17.27 -3.88 -2.87
CA LEU A 287 18.36 -4.39 -3.69
C LEU A 287 19.17 -3.26 -4.37
N ILE A 288 18.53 -2.15 -4.74
CA ILE A 288 19.22 -0.96 -5.26
C ILE A 288 20.08 -0.31 -4.17
N ARG A 289 19.49 -0.04 -2.99
CA ARG A 289 20.20 0.61 -1.87
C ARG A 289 21.39 -0.20 -1.36
N HIS A 290 21.34 -1.53 -1.49
CA HIS A 290 22.42 -2.45 -1.12
C HIS A 290 23.35 -2.85 -2.29
N GLY A 291 23.25 -2.16 -3.44
CA GLY A 291 24.16 -2.35 -4.58
C GLY A 291 24.06 -3.70 -5.28
N LYS A 292 22.91 -4.38 -5.15
CA LYS A 292 22.61 -5.67 -5.80
C LYS A 292 21.92 -5.51 -7.15
N ILE A 293 21.26 -4.39 -7.36
CA ILE A 293 20.83 -3.91 -8.67
C ILE A 293 21.61 -2.62 -8.94
N THR A 294 22.32 -2.56 -10.07
CA THR A 294 23.21 -1.44 -10.42
C THR A 294 22.95 -0.98 -11.85
N PRO A 295 23.31 0.28 -12.22
CA PRO A 295 23.12 0.77 -13.58
C PRO A 295 23.93 0.00 -14.63
N GLU A 296 25.00 -0.71 -14.26
CA GLU A 296 25.77 -1.55 -15.17
C GLU A 296 25.06 -2.87 -15.51
N GLY A 297 24.20 -3.36 -14.62
CA GLY A 297 23.52 -4.66 -14.73
C GLY A 297 22.04 -4.60 -15.08
N GLU A 298 21.42 -3.42 -15.00
CA GLU A 298 19.99 -3.21 -15.25
C GLU A 298 19.77 -2.08 -16.28
N PRO A 299 19.41 -2.41 -17.53
CA PRO A 299 19.20 -1.42 -18.59
C PRO A 299 18.12 -0.37 -18.26
N ASP A 300 17.08 -0.78 -17.51
CA ASP A 300 15.95 0.10 -17.16
C ASP A 300 16.18 0.81 -15.80
N TYR A 301 17.42 0.87 -15.28
CA TYR A 301 17.73 1.30 -13.91
C TYR A 301 17.18 2.68 -13.55
N VAL A 302 17.35 3.68 -14.43
CA VAL A 302 16.87 5.05 -14.17
C VAL A 302 15.34 5.11 -14.14
N ASP A 303 14.68 4.37 -15.02
CA ASP A 303 13.22 4.29 -15.07
C ASP A 303 12.68 3.59 -13.82
N ILE A 304 13.33 2.51 -13.38
CA ILE A 304 13.02 1.82 -12.12
C ILE A 304 13.11 2.79 -10.94
N CYS A 305 14.25 3.48 -10.76
CA CYS A 305 14.45 4.44 -9.67
C CYS A 305 13.39 5.55 -9.68
N THR A 306 13.03 6.03 -10.87
CA THR A 306 12.00 7.09 -11.02
C THR A 306 10.61 6.57 -10.68
N ARG A 307 10.26 5.37 -11.15
CA ARG A 307 8.93 4.77 -10.97
C ARG A 307 8.65 4.29 -9.55
N LEU A 308 9.69 3.99 -8.77
CA LEU A 308 9.57 3.74 -7.32
C LEU A 308 9.13 5.00 -6.54
N HIS A 309 9.34 6.20 -7.10
CA HIS A 309 9.10 7.47 -6.43
C HIS A 309 8.10 8.34 -7.22
N ARG A 310 7.03 7.73 -7.72
CA ARG A 310 6.04 8.44 -8.53
C ARG A 310 5.41 9.60 -7.76
N LYS A 311 5.33 10.77 -8.39
CA LYS A 311 4.52 11.87 -7.86
C LYS A 311 3.04 11.46 -7.81
N LEU A 312 2.45 11.49 -6.62
CA LEU A 312 1.05 11.14 -6.43
C LEU A 312 0.13 12.27 -6.92
N PRO A 313 -1.03 11.93 -7.53
CA PRO A 313 -2.01 12.89 -8.04
C PRO A 313 -2.95 13.44 -6.94
N VAL A 314 -2.54 13.31 -5.67
CA VAL A 314 -3.26 13.69 -4.44
C VAL A 314 -2.25 14.26 -3.43
N PRO A 315 -2.65 15.11 -2.47
CA PRO A 315 -1.74 15.65 -1.48
C PRO A 315 -1.26 14.57 -0.51
N THR A 316 -0.03 14.71 -0.01
CA THR A 316 0.54 13.82 1.02
C THR A 316 0.84 14.54 2.33
N ARG A 317 0.65 15.87 2.37
CA ARG A 317 0.82 16.72 3.55
C ARG A 317 -0.25 17.80 3.63
N SER A 318 -0.60 18.18 4.86
CA SER A 318 -1.38 19.38 5.12
C SER A 318 -0.65 20.61 4.56
N ASP A 319 -1.41 21.57 4.04
CA ASP A 319 -0.94 22.88 3.59
C ASP A 319 -1.30 24.02 4.58
N VAL A 320 -1.91 23.67 5.72
CA VAL A 320 -2.12 24.55 6.89
C VAL A 320 -1.17 24.21 8.02
#